data_AF-V9F7V2-F1
#
_entry.id   AF-V9F7V2-F1
#
_cell.length_a   1.000
_cell.length_b   1.000
_cell.length_c   1.000
_cell.angle_alpha   90.00
_cell.angle_beta   90.00
_cell.angle_gamma   90.00
#
_symmetry.space_group_name_H-M   'P 1'
#
loop_
_entity.id
_entity.type
_entity.pdbx_description
1 polymer ?
#
loop_
_entity_poly.entity_id
_entity_poly.type
_entity_poly.pdbx_seq_one_letter_code
_entity_poly.pdbx_strand_id
1 'polypeptide(L)'
;MVPPLCRVDGRDMPNRKQQKRLSELRYLMTKIENNATSKNLLRGGQSIEETIKVFLDCAESVSVDATTKHSRKRRRGQLSWSTIGKLLRKKHKT
;
A
#
# COMPACT_ATOMS: atom_id res chain seq x y z
N MET A 1 10.92 -13.83 16.30
CA MET A 1 10.70 -13.86 14.84
C MET A 1 11.70 -12.90 14.23
N VAL A 2 12.78 -13.42 13.64
CA VAL A 2 13.86 -12.59 13.08
C VAL A 2 13.35 -11.94 11.79
N PRO A 3 13.49 -10.61 11.61
CA PRO A 3 13.12 -9.96 10.35
C PRO A 3 13.88 -10.61 9.19
N PRO A 4 13.24 -10.85 8.04
CA PRO A 4 13.92 -11.45 6.91
C PRO A 4 15.08 -10.53 6.45
N LEU A 5 16.27 -11.12 6.27
CA LEU A 5 17.48 -10.44 5.80
C LEU A 5 17.31 -9.86 4.38
N CYS A 6 16.34 -10.37 3.61
CA CYS A 6 16.05 -9.96 2.25
C CYS A 6 14.58 -9.56 2.09
N ARG A 7 14.29 -8.70 1.10
CA ARG A 7 12.90 -8.39 0.70
C ARG A 7 12.18 -9.69 0.33
N VAL A 8 11.15 -10.04 1.10
CA VAL A 8 10.31 -11.24 0.90
C VAL A 8 9.76 -11.28 -0.51
N ASP A 9 10.06 -12.35 -1.26
CA ASP A 9 9.56 -12.62 -2.60
C ASP A 9 8.28 -13.47 -2.61
N GLY A 10 7.55 -13.45 -3.73
CA GLY A 10 6.36 -14.28 -3.90
C GLY A 10 6.67 -15.78 -3.78
N ARG A 11 7.85 -16.20 -4.23
CA ARG A 11 8.32 -17.59 -4.08
C ARG A 11 8.51 -18.01 -2.63
N ASP A 12 8.80 -17.05 -1.74
CA ASP A 12 8.99 -17.30 -0.31
C ASP A 12 7.66 -17.48 0.44
N MET A 13 6.53 -17.20 -0.22
CA MET A 13 5.21 -17.38 0.37
C MET A 13 4.70 -18.80 0.12
N PRO A 14 4.39 -19.58 1.18
CA PRO A 14 4.06 -21.00 1.06
C PRO A 14 2.71 -21.26 0.39
N ASN A 15 1.83 -20.25 0.24
CA ASN A 15 0.57 -20.41 -0.46
C ASN A 15 0.21 -19.24 -1.39
N ARG A 16 -0.59 -19.54 -2.43
CA ARG A 16 -1.05 -18.58 -3.42
C ARG A 16 -1.84 -17.41 -2.83
N LYS A 17 -2.54 -17.61 -1.70
CA LYS A 17 -3.29 -16.54 -1.02
C LYS A 17 -2.35 -15.50 -0.40
N GLN A 18 -1.26 -15.92 0.22
CA GLN A 18 -0.22 -15.07 0.78
C GLN A 18 0.59 -14.38 -0.31
N GLN A 19 0.93 -15.08 -1.39
CA GLN A 19 1.53 -14.47 -2.59
C GLN A 19 0.70 -13.30 -3.11
N LYS A 20 -0.62 -13.51 -3.22
CA LYS A 20 -1.54 -12.46 -3.67
C LYS A 20 -1.59 -11.28 -2.69
N ARG A 21 -1.65 -11.53 -1.38
CA ARG A 21 -1.61 -10.47 -0.36
C ARG A 21 -0.30 -9.67 -0.42
N LEU A 22 0.83 -10.34 -0.61
CA LEU A 22 2.13 -9.70 -0.78
C LEU A 22 2.17 -8.84 -2.06
N SER A 23 1.63 -9.35 -3.17
CA SER A 23 1.52 -8.57 -4.42
C SER A 23 0.64 -7.33 -4.27
N GLU A 24 -0.45 -7.42 -3.52
CA GLU A 24 -1.33 -6.28 -3.20
C GLU A 24 -0.60 -5.25 -2.34
N LEU A 25 0.15 -5.69 -1.33
CA LEU A 25 0.94 -4.81 -0.48
C LEU A 25 2.08 -4.13 -1.24
N ARG A 26 2.84 -4.89 -2.05
CA ARG A 26 3.90 -4.36 -2.92
C ARG A 26 3.36 -3.27 -3.84
N TYR A 27 2.21 -3.49 -4.46
CA TYR A 27 1.57 -2.49 -5.30
C TYR A 27 1.25 -1.19 -4.56
N LEU A 28 0.74 -1.28 -3.33
CA LEU A 28 0.46 -0.09 -2.52
C LEU A 28 1.75 0.65 -2.17
N MET A 29 2.77 -0.09 -1.71
CA MET A 29 4.07 0.49 -1.38
C MET A 29 4.69 1.19 -2.59
N THR A 30 4.71 0.56 -3.76
CA THR A 30 5.20 1.18 -5.00
C THR A 30 4.42 2.43 -5.36
N LYS A 31 3.11 2.47 -5.12
CA LYS A 31 2.30 3.68 -5.36
C LYS A 31 2.72 4.84 -4.46
N ILE A 32 2.96 4.56 -3.19
CA ILE A 32 3.42 5.53 -2.19
C ILE A 32 4.84 5.98 -2.51
N GLU A 33 5.75 5.05 -2.79
CA GLU A 33 7.14 5.32 -3.19
C GLU A 33 7.19 6.20 -4.45
N ASN A 34 6.37 5.91 -5.47
CA ASN A 34 6.30 6.73 -6.69
C ASN A 34 5.76 8.13 -6.41
N ASN A 35 4.74 8.27 -5.55
CA ASN A 35 4.22 9.58 -5.15
C ASN A 35 5.28 10.38 -4.38
N ALA A 36 5.96 9.74 -3.42
CA ALA A 36 7.03 10.36 -2.65
C ALA A 36 8.20 10.78 -3.55
N THR A 37 8.57 9.94 -4.52
CA THR A 37 9.59 10.25 -5.53
C THR A 37 9.19 11.43 -6.39
N SER A 38 7.94 11.47 -6.90
CA SER A 38 7.44 12.59 -7.70
C SER A 38 7.44 13.93 -6.96
N LYS A 39 7.33 13.89 -5.62
CA LYS A 39 7.38 15.07 -4.75
C LYS A 39 8.80 15.35 -4.20
N ASN A 40 9.81 14.58 -4.62
CA ASN A 40 11.19 14.65 -4.11
C ASN A 40 11.28 14.54 -2.57
N LEU A 41 10.41 13.74 -1.97
CA LEU A 41 10.31 13.57 -0.51
C LEU A 41 11.20 12.45 0.03
N LEU A 42 11.72 11.55 -0.82
CA LEU A 42 12.58 10.46 -0.38
C LEU A 42 14.03 10.97 -0.24
N ARG A 43 14.61 10.79 0.95
CA ARG A 43 16.03 11.06 1.23
C ARG A 43 16.66 9.84 1.91
N GLY A 44 17.95 9.63 1.65
CA GLY A 44 18.72 8.63 2.38
C GLY A 44 18.84 9.00 3.86
N GLY A 45 18.68 8.03 4.75
CA GLY A 45 18.87 8.22 6.20
C GLY A 45 17.71 8.89 6.95
N GLN A 46 16.49 8.87 6.39
CA GLN A 46 15.31 9.43 7.05
C GLN A 46 15.08 8.82 8.43
N SER A 47 14.74 9.67 9.39
CA SER A 47 14.25 9.22 10.69
C SER A 47 12.88 8.54 10.54
N ILE A 48 12.47 7.80 11.58
CA ILE A 48 11.14 7.17 11.61
C ILE A 48 10.05 8.24 11.49
N GLU A 49 10.21 9.36 12.18
CA GLU A 49 9.25 10.48 12.18
C GLU A 49 9.13 11.14 10.80
N GLU A 50 10.27 11.35 10.13
CA GLU A 50 10.30 11.86 8.76
C GLU A 50 9.62 10.90 7.81
N THR A 51 9.87 9.59 7.95
CA THR A 51 9.23 8.55 7.14
C THR A 51 7.72 8.53 7.33
N ILE A 52 7.24 8.69 8.58
CA ILE A 52 5.81 8.80 8.89
C ILE A 52 5.21 10.04 8.21
N LYS A 53 5.90 11.19 8.27
CA LYS A 53 5.45 12.42 7.64
C LYS A 53 5.35 12.27 6.12
N VAL A 54 6.37 11.72 5.47
CA VAL A 54 6.37 11.41 4.03
C VAL A 54 5.21 10.48 3.66
N PHE A 55 4.94 9.48 4.50
CA PHE A 55 3.79 8.60 4.30
C PHE A 55 2.46 9.36 4.39
N LEU A 56 2.26 10.21 5.39
CA LEU A 56 1.05 11.02 5.53
C LEU A 56 0.84 11.95 4.33
N ASP A 57 1.91 12.59 3.85
CA ASP A 57 1.89 13.45 2.66
C ASP A 57 1.56 12.68 1.37
N CYS A 58 1.80 11.37 1.36
CA CYS A 58 1.53 10.47 0.24
C CYS A 58 0.25 9.64 0.42
N ALA A 59 -0.42 9.70 1.57
CA ALA A 59 -1.55 8.83 1.92
C ALA A 59 -2.75 9.00 0.96
N GLU A 60 -2.91 10.19 0.39
CA GLU A 60 -3.95 10.46 -0.60
C GLU A 60 -3.81 9.60 -1.87
N SER A 61 -2.59 9.23 -2.27
CA SER A 61 -2.31 8.42 -3.47
C SER A 61 -2.91 7.00 -3.40
N VAL A 62 -3.18 6.52 -2.19
CA VAL A 62 -3.79 5.23 -1.89
C VAL A 62 -5.18 5.36 -1.28
N SER A 63 -5.78 6.56 -1.33
CA SER A 63 -7.13 6.79 -0.84
C SER A 63 -8.17 6.01 -1.63
N VAL A 64 -9.19 5.52 -0.94
CA VAL A 64 -10.30 4.75 -1.52
C VAL A 64 -11.59 5.52 -1.31
N ASP A 65 -12.47 5.53 -2.32
CA ASP A 65 -13.73 6.28 -2.27
C ASP A 65 -14.56 5.93 -1.03
N ALA A 66 -15.29 6.91 -0.48
CA ALA A 66 -16.05 6.75 0.77
C ALA A 66 -17.22 5.79 0.62
N THR A 67 -17.72 5.65 -0.60
CA THR A 67 -18.90 4.88 -0.96
C THR A 67 -18.52 3.71 -1.85
N THR A 68 -19.20 2.59 -1.64
CA THR A 68 -19.13 1.44 -2.55
C THR A 68 -19.81 1.77 -3.88
N LYS A 69 -19.64 0.90 -4.89
CA LYS A 69 -20.37 0.99 -6.17
C LYS A 69 -21.89 1.08 -5.99
N HIS A 70 -22.42 0.56 -4.89
CA HIS A 70 -23.85 0.57 -4.56
C HIS A 70 -24.20 1.65 -3.54
N SER A 71 -23.46 2.77 -3.51
CA SER A 71 -23.68 3.93 -2.65
C SER A 71 -23.67 3.69 -1.13
N ARG A 72 -23.29 2.49 -0.66
CA ARG A 72 -23.12 2.19 0.77
C ARG A 72 -21.82 2.78 1.31
N LYS A 73 -21.86 3.36 2.52
CA LYS A 73 -20.65 3.87 3.22
C LYS A 73 -19.65 2.73 3.48
N ARG A 74 -18.37 2.97 3.21
CA ARG A 74 -17.26 2.07 3.55
C ARG A 74 -16.74 2.36 4.96
N ARG A 75 -16.47 1.31 5.74
CA ARG A 75 -15.80 1.41 7.04
C ARG A 75 -14.29 1.60 6.85
N ARG A 76 -13.88 2.81 6.44
CA ARG A 76 -12.51 3.14 6.03
C ARG A 76 -11.44 2.73 7.05
N GLY A 77 -11.68 2.96 8.35
CA GLY A 77 -10.73 2.61 9.42
C GLY A 77 -10.56 1.11 9.70
N GLN A 78 -11.37 0.24 9.06
CA GLN A 78 -11.32 -1.22 9.22
C GLN A 78 -10.84 -1.92 7.96
N LEU A 79 -10.45 -1.18 6.92
CA LEU A 79 -9.96 -1.77 5.67
C LEU A 79 -8.51 -2.22 5.84
N SER A 80 -8.28 -3.51 5.68
CA SER A 80 -6.92 -4.04 5.55
C SER A 80 -6.25 -3.50 4.28
N TRP A 81 -4.94 -3.26 4.33
CA TRP A 81 -4.13 -2.82 3.18
C TRP A 81 -4.30 -3.68 1.93
N SER A 82 -4.38 -5.00 2.05
CA SER A 82 -4.66 -5.91 0.91
C SER A 82 -5.96 -5.54 0.18
N THR A 83 -7.03 -5.24 0.92
CA THR A 83 -8.31 -4.81 0.37
C THR A 83 -8.22 -3.44 -0.31
N ILE A 84 -7.50 -2.49 0.28
CA ILE A 84 -7.23 -1.18 -0.34
C ILE A 84 -6.53 -1.37 -1.69
N GLY A 85 -5.47 -2.19 -1.74
CA GLY A 85 -4.74 -2.52 -2.96
C GLY A 85 -5.64 -3.16 -4.04
N LYS A 86 -6.52 -4.09 -3.66
CA LYS A 86 -7.51 -4.68 -4.57
C LYS A 86 -8.45 -3.63 -5.17
N LEU A 87 -8.96 -2.72 -4.34
CA LEU A 87 -9.92 -1.69 -4.78
C LEU A 87 -9.26 -0.72 -5.76
N LEU A 88 -8.04 -0.26 -5.46
CA LEU A 88 -7.29 0.63 -6.35
C LEU A 88 -6.96 -0.04 -7.69
N ARG A 89 -6.54 -1.31 -7.68
CA ARG A 89 -6.28 -2.06 -8.91
C ARG A 89 -7.53 -2.25 -9.76
N LYS A 90 -8.70 -2.42 -9.14
CA LYS A 90 -9.98 -2.48 -9.87
C LYS A 90 -10.31 -1.13 -10.51
N LYS A 91 -10.13 -0.02 -9.78
CA LYS A 91 -10.36 1.33 -10.29
C LYS A 91 -9.50 1.65 -11.52
N HIS A 92 -8.24 1.23 -11.53
CA HIS A 92 -7.33 1.47 -12.67
C HIS A 92 -7.62 0.59 -13.91
N LYS A 93 -8.40 -0.48 -13.77
CA LYS A 93 -8.79 -1.34 -14.91
C LYS A 93 -10.10 -0.90 -15.57
N THR A 94 -10.80 0.05 -14.97
CA THR A 94 -12.08 0.58 -15.46
C THR A 94 -11.80 1.89 -16.16
#